data_AF-A0A6F7WBD5-F1
#
_entry.id   AF-A0A6F7WBD5-F1
#
_cell.length_a   1.000
_cell.length_b   1.000
_cell.length_c   1.000
_cell.angle_alpha   90.00
_cell.angle_beta   90.00
_cell.angle_gamma   90.00
#
_symmetry.space_group_name_H-M   'P 1'
#
loop_
_entity.id
_entity.type
_entity.pdbx_description
1 polymer ?
#
loop_
_entity_poly.entity_id
_entity_poly.type
_entity_poly.pdbx_seq_one_letter_code
_entity_poly.pdbx_strand_id
1 'polypeptide(L)'
;MLAARGITDSVELERELVRRVGRSVAGGHRFGDPPHTLRLRLATLPLLGAAEEPRLRALQAPDPLELPHVAAALAAFETAFRDLIEDGPAA
;
A
#
# COMPACT_ATOMS: atom_id res chain seq x y z
N MET A 1 7.12 17.23 1.14
CA MET A 1 8.28 16.34 0.85
C MET A 1 8.37 15.30 1.97
N LEU A 2 8.56 14.01 1.65
CA LEU A 2 8.57 12.92 2.66
C LEU A 2 9.58 13.14 3.80
N ALA A 3 10.77 13.68 3.50
CA ALA A 3 11.79 13.96 4.50
C ALA A 3 11.34 14.99 5.55
N ALA A 4 10.48 15.96 5.19
CA ALA A 4 9.91 16.92 6.14
C ALA A 4 8.97 16.25 7.17
N ARG A 5 8.51 15.02 6.87
CA ARG A 5 7.71 14.17 7.77
C ARG A 5 8.57 13.15 8.53
N GLY A 6 9.90 13.25 8.45
CA GLY A 6 10.83 12.27 9.01
C GLY A 6 10.96 10.97 8.21
N ILE A 7 10.25 10.85 7.09
CA ILE A 7 10.32 9.66 6.22
C ILE A 7 11.51 9.83 5.27
N THR A 8 12.64 9.26 5.66
CA THR A 8 13.91 9.36 4.93
C THR A 8 14.41 8.01 4.43
N ASP A 9 13.77 6.91 4.83
CA ASP A 9 14.11 5.56 4.43
C ASP A 9 12.88 4.65 4.33
N SER A 10 13.10 3.46 3.78
CA SER A 10 12.08 2.43 3.59
C SER A 10 11.56 1.81 4.90
N VAL A 11 12.23 2.00 6.04
CA VAL A 11 11.77 1.51 7.34
C VAL A 11 10.64 2.42 7.84
N GLU A 12 10.89 3.73 7.85
CA GLU A 12 9.87 4.72 8.24
C GLU A 12 8.72 4.76 7.23
N LEU A 13 9.02 4.61 5.94
CA LEU A 13 7.98 4.52 4.91
C LEU A 13 7.10 3.27 5.06
N GLU A 14 7.69 2.10 5.33
CA GLU A 14 6.94 0.87 5.64
C GLU A 14 6.06 1.10 6.87
N ARG A 15 6.61 1.66 7.95
CA ARG A 15 5.87 1.91 9.18
C ARG A 15 4.66 2.83 8.94
N GLU A 16 4.83 3.89 8.16
CA GLU A 16 3.73 4.81 7.83
C GLU A 16 2.64 4.14 7.02
N LEU A 17 2.99 3.41 5.97
CA LEU A 17 1.99 2.79 5.11
C LEU A 17 1.33 1.56 5.75
N VAL A 18 2.03 0.79 6.59
CA VAL A 18 1.40 -0.29 7.36
C VAL A 18 0.30 0.23 8.29
N ARG A 19 0.45 1.44 8.85
CA ARG A 19 -0.61 2.07 9.65
C ARG A 19 -1.85 2.41 8.83
N ARG A 20 -1.70 2.75 7.55
CA ARG A 20 -2.77 3.25 6.69
C ARG A 20 -3.49 2.12 5.92
N VAL A 21 -2.73 1.19 5.34
CA VAL A 21 -3.25 0.14 4.42
C VAL A 21 -2.94 -1.28 4.89
N GLY A 22 -2.44 -1.43 6.12
CA GLY A 22 -2.21 -2.72 6.77
C GLY A 22 -0.93 -3.44 6.33
N ARG A 23 -0.83 -4.72 6.69
CA ARG A 23 0.39 -5.54 6.54
C ARG A 23 0.68 -6.01 5.11
N SER A 24 0.02 -5.42 4.12
CA SER A 24 0.26 -5.69 2.69
C SER A 24 1.53 -5.00 2.19
N VAL A 25 2.19 -4.18 3.02
CA VAL A 25 3.34 -3.35 2.67
C VAL A 25 4.60 -3.90 3.32
N ALA A 26 5.68 -4.00 2.54
CA ALA A 26 7.00 -4.39 3.02
C ALA A 26 8.08 -3.47 2.44
N GLY A 27 8.96 -2.95 3.27
CA GLY A 27 10.09 -2.12 2.89
C GLY A 27 11.13 -2.89 2.08
N GLY A 28 11.72 -2.22 1.09
CA GLY A 28 12.79 -2.77 0.25
C GLY A 28 13.99 -3.25 1.07
N HIS A 29 14.26 -2.60 2.21
CA HIS A 29 15.33 -3.04 3.14
C HIS A 29 15.18 -4.49 3.61
N ARG A 30 13.95 -5.03 3.66
CA ARG A 30 13.68 -6.43 4.00
C ARG A 30 14.16 -7.41 2.92
N PHE A 31 14.46 -6.90 1.74
CA PHE A 31 14.90 -7.64 0.56
C PHE A 31 16.32 -7.27 0.12
N GLY A 32 17.05 -6.47 0.93
CA GLY A 32 18.41 -6.04 0.65
C GLY A 32 18.56 -4.73 -0.12
N ASP A 33 17.46 -4.00 -0.40
CA ASP A 33 17.60 -2.64 -0.94
C ASP A 33 18.24 -1.71 0.11
N PRO A 34 19.09 -0.76 -0.29
CA PRO A 34 19.58 0.26 0.63
C PRO A 34 18.40 1.06 1.21
N PRO A 35 18.29 1.23 2.55
CA PRO A 35 17.09 1.81 3.17
C PRO A 35 16.69 3.19 2.62
N HIS A 36 17.67 4.04 2.32
CA HIS A 36 17.47 5.40 1.78
C HIS A 36 16.89 5.44 0.35
N THR A 37 16.70 4.29 -0.31
CA THR A 37 16.10 4.22 -1.66
C THR A 37 14.57 4.27 -1.66
N LEU A 38 13.92 4.31 -0.49
CA LEU A 38 12.46 4.44 -0.32
C LEU A 38 11.63 3.44 -1.14
N ARG A 39 12.14 2.21 -1.32
CA ARG A 39 11.44 1.15 -2.05
C ARG A 39 10.48 0.39 -1.14
N LEU A 40 9.38 -0.07 -1.72
CA LEU A 40 8.37 -0.91 -1.09
C LEU A 40 7.96 -2.05 -2.02
N ARG A 41 7.46 -3.12 -1.44
CA ARG A 41 6.73 -4.19 -2.11
C ARG A 41 5.33 -4.28 -1.52
N LEU A 42 4.35 -4.39 -2.41
CA LEU A 42 2.94 -4.50 -2.05
C LEU A 42 2.45 -5.92 -2.38
N ALA A 43 1.84 -6.58 -1.41
CA ALA A 43 1.13 -7.83 -1.63
C ALA A 43 -0.21 -7.53 -2.30
N THR A 44 -0.49 -8.18 -3.43
CA THR A 44 -1.75 -8.04 -4.16
C THR A 44 -2.84 -8.99 -3.67
N LEU A 45 -2.45 -10.12 -3.06
CA LEU A 45 -3.40 -11.12 -2.53
C LEU A 45 -4.46 -10.53 -1.58
N PRO A 46 -4.13 -9.59 -0.67
CA PRO A 46 -5.14 -8.94 0.17
C PRO A 46 -6.20 -8.15 -0.60
N LEU A 47 -5.91 -7.67 -1.82
CA LEU A 47 -6.89 -6.95 -2.66
C LEU A 47 -8.04 -7.85 -3.11
N LEU A 48 -7.77 -9.16 -3.23
CA LEU A 48 -8.75 -10.15 -3.69
C LEU A 48 -9.76 -10.53 -2.59
N GLY A 49 -9.56 -10.06 -1.36
CA GLY A 49 -10.42 -10.34 -0.22
C GLY A 49 -9.80 -11.27 0.83
N ALA A 50 -10.21 -11.06 2.08
CA ALA A 50 -9.68 -11.77 3.24
C ALA A 50 -10.19 -13.21 3.36
N ALA A 51 -11.43 -13.47 2.93
CA ALA A 51 -12.03 -14.79 2.92
C ALA A 51 -11.85 -15.50 1.57
N GLU A 52 -11.99 -16.83 1.59
CA GLU A 52 -11.84 -17.68 0.40
C GLU A 52 -12.82 -17.31 -0.71
N GLU A 53 -14.10 -17.12 -0.39
CA GLU A 53 -15.13 -16.89 -1.40
C GLU A 53 -14.93 -15.57 -2.19
N PRO A 54 -14.73 -14.39 -1.57
CA PRO A 54 -14.38 -13.18 -2.31
C PRO A 54 -13.12 -13.34 -3.17
N ARG A 55 -12.10 -14.04 -2.65
CA ARG A 55 -10.85 -14.29 -3.35
C ARG A 55 -11.04 -15.13 -4.61
N LEU A 56 -11.81 -16.22 -4.51
CA LEU A 56 -12.11 -17.06 -5.66
C LEU A 56 -12.93 -16.29 -6.70
N ARG A 57 -13.90 -15.47 -6.28
CA ARG A 57 -14.64 -14.60 -7.20
C ARG A 57 -13.71 -13.65 -7.95
N ALA A 58 -12.76 -13.01 -7.25
CA ALA A 58 -11.79 -12.13 -7.87
C ALA A 58 -10.85 -12.86 -8.84
N LEU A 59 -10.40 -14.07 -8.50
CA LEU A 59 -9.55 -14.89 -9.37
C LEU A 59 -10.26 -15.41 -10.63
N GLN A 60 -11.60 -15.54 -10.58
CA GLN A 60 -12.41 -16.05 -11.68
C GLN A 60 -13.10 -14.94 -12.50
N ALA A 61 -13.08 -13.69 -12.03
CA ALA A 61 -13.73 -12.60 -12.70
C ALA A 61 -13.01 -12.25 -14.02
N PRO A 62 -13.75 -12.09 -15.13
CA PRO A 62 -13.18 -11.56 -16.38
C PRO A 62 -12.60 -10.16 -16.21
N ASP A 63 -13.21 -9.35 -15.33
CA ASP A 63 -12.72 -8.05 -14.91
C ASP A 63 -12.78 -7.95 -13.37
N PRO A 64 -11.66 -8.23 -12.66
CA PRO A 64 -11.63 -8.17 -11.20
C PRO A 64 -11.66 -6.74 -10.66
N LEU A 65 -11.38 -5.71 -11.47
CA LEU A 65 -11.35 -4.32 -11.02
C LEU A 65 -12.77 -3.77 -10.80
N GLU A 66 -13.76 -4.30 -11.51
CA GLU A 66 -15.18 -3.98 -11.35
C GLU A 66 -15.80 -4.60 -10.08
N LEU A 67 -15.10 -5.49 -9.38
CA LEU A 67 -15.59 -6.08 -8.14
C LEU A 67 -15.52 -5.06 -6.99
N PRO A 68 -16.64 -4.81 -6.26
CA PRO A 68 -16.68 -3.75 -5.24
C PRO A 68 -15.61 -3.85 -4.15
N HIS A 69 -15.23 -5.07 -3.74
CA HIS A 69 -14.21 -5.26 -2.70
C HIS A 69 -12.79 -4.99 -3.20
N VAL A 70 -12.51 -5.29 -4.48
CA VAL A 70 -11.21 -4.99 -5.10
C VAL A 70 -11.09 -3.49 -5.31
N ALA A 71 -12.12 -2.86 -5.87
CA ALA A 71 -12.18 -1.40 -6.05
C ALA A 71 -12.02 -0.66 -4.72
N ALA A 72 -12.71 -1.09 -3.66
CA ALA A 72 -12.57 -0.49 -2.33
C ALA A 72 -11.16 -0.64 -1.75
N ALA A 73 -10.53 -1.81 -1.93
CA ALA A 73 -9.16 -2.03 -1.48
C ALA A 73 -8.16 -1.14 -2.24
N LEU A 74 -8.31 -1.00 -3.56
CA LEU A 74 -7.49 -0.10 -4.38
C LEU A 74 -7.70 1.37 -4.02
N ALA A 75 -8.94 1.80 -3.76
CA ALA A 75 -9.24 3.14 -3.30
C ALA A 75 -8.56 3.46 -1.96
N ALA A 76 -8.48 2.49 -1.04
CA ALA A 76 -7.74 2.67 0.22
C ALA A 76 -6.23 2.90 -0.01
N PHE A 77 -5.63 2.22 -1.00
CA PHE A 77 -4.24 2.51 -1.41
C PHE A 77 -4.11 3.89 -2.03
N GLU A 78 -5.04 4.29 -2.91
CA GLU A 78 -5.04 5.61 -3.52
C GLU A 78 -5.10 6.71 -2.45
N THR A 79 -6.05 6.63 -1.51
CA THR A 79 -6.16 7.57 -0.39
C THR A 79 -4.87 7.61 0.42
N ALA A 80 -4.32 6.45 0.80
CA ALA A 80 -3.11 6.42 1.61
C ALA A 80 -1.90 7.07 0.92
N PHE A 81 -1.74 6.87 -0.39
CA PHE A 81 -0.67 7.51 -1.18
C PHE A 81 -0.92 8.99 -1.41
N ARG A 82 -2.17 9.37 -1.68
CA ARG A 82 -2.58 10.76 -1.82
C ARG A 82 -2.26 11.53 -0.55
N ASP A 83 -2.76 11.08 0.59
CA ASP A 83 -2.52 11.69 1.90
C ASP A 83 -1.01 11.74 2.22
N LEU A 84 -0.23 10.73 1.80
CA LEU A 84 1.22 10.71 2.00
C LEU A 84 1.93 11.84 1.22
N ILE A 85 1.36 12.26 0.09
CA ILE A 85 1.90 13.31 -0.80
C ILE A 85 1.31 14.69 -0.47
N GLU A 86 -0.01 14.76 -0.21
CA GLU A 86 -0.80 15.98 0.00
C GLU A 86 -0.65 16.58 1.40
N ASP A 87 -0.41 15.78 2.44
CA ASP A 87 -0.03 16.26 3.79
C ASP A 87 1.44 16.77 3.81
N GLY A 88 1.84 17.53 2.79
CA GLY A 88 3.03 18.39 2.82
C GLY A 88 2.85 19.51 3.85
N PRO A 89 3.94 20.15 4.32
CA PRO A 89 3.83 21.14 5.38
C PRO A 89 2.82 22.22 4.99
N ALA A 90 2.00 22.65 5.94
CA ALA A 90 1.35 23.95 5.83
C ALA A 90 2.44 24.98 5.48
N ALA A 91 2.24 25.67 4.37
CA ALA A 91 3.16 26.70 3.87
C ALA A 91 3.45 27.76 4.93
#